data_AF-A0A840V4J6-F1
#
_entry.id   AF-A0A840V4J6-F1
#
_cell.length_a   1.000
_cell.length_b   1.000
_cell.length_c   1.000
_cell.angle_alpha   90.00
_cell.angle_beta   90.00
_cell.angle_gamma   90.00
#
_symmetry.space_group_name_H-M   'P 1'
#
loop_
_entity.id
_entity.type
_entity.pdbx_description
1 polymer ?
#
loop_
_entity_poly.entity_id
_entity_poly.type
_entity_poly.pdbx_seq_one_letter_code
_entity_poly.pdbx_strand_id
1 'polypeptide(L)'
;MTENEFQHNLGAAQTLSAISEYYAFVSGYILGLYRHFHGSSFGAEAEHQQYLALDGDDDQREFARGYRAGFAGESAEAIAQKLMMGS
;
A
#
# COMPACT_ATOMS: atom_id res chain seq x y z
N MET A 1 6.95 -3.07 12.20
CA MET A 1 5.51 -3.18 12.47
C MET A 1 5.23 -4.37 13.36
N THR A 2 4.38 -4.21 14.37
CA THR A 2 3.80 -5.28 15.19
C THR A 2 2.60 -5.92 14.49
N GLU A 3 2.19 -7.13 14.90
CA GLU A 3 0.97 -7.77 14.37
C GLU A 3 -0.26 -6.87 14.53
N ASN A 4 -0.41 -6.21 15.69
CA ASN A 4 -1.55 -5.34 15.94
C ASN A 4 -1.57 -4.11 15.01
N GLU A 5 -0.41 -3.49 14.78
CA GLU A 5 -0.27 -2.39 13.81
C GLU A 5 -0.58 -2.86 12.38
N PHE A 6 -0.11 -4.06 12.01
CA PHE A 6 -0.39 -4.65 10.71
C PHE A 6 -1.89 -4.88 10.50
N GLN A 7 -2.57 -5.53 11.44
CA GLN A 7 -4.01 -5.80 11.36
C GLN A 7 -4.83 -4.52 11.36
N HIS A 8 -4.47 -3.53 12.18
CA HIS A 8 -5.12 -2.21 12.18
C HIS A 8 -4.98 -1.51 10.82
N ASN A 9 -3.75 -1.43 10.31
CA ASN A 9 -3.47 -0.77 9.03
C ASN A 9 -4.14 -1.49 7.85
N LEU A 10 -4.14 -2.83 7.86
CA LEU A 10 -4.80 -3.66 6.84
C LEU A 10 -6.32 -3.48 6.86
N GLY A 11 -6.95 -3.53 8.04
CA GLY A 11 -8.39 -3.37 8.17
C GLY A 11 -8.88 -1.98 7.71
N ALA A 12 -8.13 -0.93 8.04
CA ALA A 12 -8.41 0.41 7.55
C ALA A 12 -8.24 0.52 6.03
N ALA A 13 -7.18 -0.07 5.46
CA ALA A 13 -6.97 -0.10 4.01
C ALA A 13 -8.09 -0.86 3.29
N GLN A 14 -8.53 -2.00 3.81
CA GLN A 14 -9.66 -2.75 3.25
C GLN A 14 -10.95 -1.90 3.24
N THR A 15 -11.17 -1.10 4.28
CA THR A 15 -12.30 -0.14 4.32
C THR A 15 -12.16 0.93 3.23
N LEU A 16 -10.96 1.48 3.03
CA LEU A 16 -10.69 2.47 1.98
C LEU A 16 -10.79 1.87 0.57
N SER A 17 -10.52 0.57 0.38
CA SER A 17 -10.59 -0.09 -0.93
C SER A 17 -12.00 -0.14 -1.52
N ALA A 18 -13.03 0.07 -0.69
CA ALA A 18 -14.41 0.22 -1.14
C ALA A 18 -14.66 1.54 -1.90
N ILE A 19 -13.75 2.51 -1.80
CA ILE A 19 -13.79 3.77 -2.54
C ILE A 19 -13.02 3.58 -3.85
N SER A 20 -13.73 3.50 -4.97
CA SER A 20 -13.14 3.15 -6.28
C SER A 20 -12.03 4.10 -6.72
N GLU A 21 -12.10 5.38 -6.35
CA GLU A 21 -11.09 6.39 -6.68
C GLU A 21 -9.71 6.06 -6.10
N TYR A 22 -9.66 5.40 -4.94
CA TYR A 22 -8.40 5.09 -4.27
C TYR A 22 -7.95 3.64 -4.52
N TYR A 23 -8.65 2.91 -5.38
CA TYR A 23 -8.44 1.46 -5.52
C TYR A 23 -7.00 1.10 -5.88
N ALA A 24 -6.40 1.79 -6.86
CA ALA A 24 -5.04 1.52 -7.29
C ALA A 24 -4.02 1.75 -6.16
N PHE A 25 -4.08 2.92 -5.52
CA PHE A 25 -3.24 3.25 -4.37
C PHE A 25 -3.41 2.25 -3.22
N VAL A 26 -4.64 1.98 -2.81
CA VAL A 26 -4.94 1.11 -1.67
C VAL A 26 -4.49 -0.33 -1.95
N SER A 27 -4.66 -0.82 -3.18
CA SER A 27 -4.18 -2.14 -3.59
C SER A 27 -2.67 -2.26 -3.44
N GLY A 28 -1.92 -1.25 -3.88
CA GLY A 28 -0.49 -1.17 -3.68
C GLY A 28 -0.12 -1.16 -2.20
N TYR A 29 -0.78 -0.30 -1.41
CA TYR A 29 -0.53 -0.16 0.03
C TYR A 29 -0.71 -1.47 0.79
N ILE A 30 -1.77 -2.23 0.51
CA ILE A 30 -2.00 -3.54 1.12
C ILE A 30 -0.83 -4.48 0.83
N LEU A 31 -0.40 -4.59 -0.43
CA LEU A 31 0.74 -5.46 -0.80
C LEU A 31 2.05 -4.99 -0.16
N GLY A 32 2.25 -3.67 -0.06
CA GLY A 32 3.37 -3.07 0.66
C GLY A 32 3.38 -3.44 2.14
N LEU A 33 2.22 -3.39 2.82
CA LEU A 33 2.08 -3.80 4.22
C LEU A 33 2.43 -5.26 4.44
N TYR A 34 1.92 -6.16 3.59
CA TYR A 34 2.26 -7.58 3.65
C TYR A 34 3.77 -7.80 3.50
N ARG A 35 4.40 -7.09 2.56
CA ARG A 35 5.85 -7.15 2.36
C ARG A 35 6.63 -6.58 3.55
N HIS A 36 6.17 -5.48 4.15
CA HIS A 36 6.79 -4.90 5.34
C HIS A 36 6.71 -5.85 6.53
N PHE A 37 5.55 -6.47 6.74
CA PHE A 37 5.28 -7.31 7.91
C PHE A 37 5.92 -8.69 7.82
N HIS A 38 5.77 -9.38 6.69
CA HIS A 38 6.31 -10.73 6.49
C HIS A 38 7.72 -10.76 5.91
N GLY A 39 8.24 -9.62 5.45
CA GLY A 39 9.55 -9.52 4.80
C GLY A 39 9.63 -10.35 3.52
N SER A 40 10.79 -10.97 3.28
CA SER A 40 11.06 -11.81 2.10
C SER A 40 10.22 -13.10 2.04
N SER A 41 9.46 -13.42 3.08
CA SER A 41 8.52 -14.56 3.07
C SER A 41 7.25 -14.25 2.27
N PHE A 42 7.00 -12.99 1.92
CA PHE A 42 5.86 -12.56 1.10
C PHE A 42 6.33 -12.02 -0.25
N GLY A 43 5.92 -12.70 -1.32
CA GLY A 43 6.29 -12.37 -2.71
C GLY A 43 7.76 -12.64 -3.04
N ALA A 44 8.05 -12.83 -4.32
CA ALA A 44 9.44 -12.93 -4.79
C ALA A 44 10.13 -11.56 -4.77
N GLU A 45 11.45 -11.55 -4.63
CA GLU A 45 12.24 -10.30 -4.74
C GLU A 45 12.02 -9.60 -6.09
N ALA A 46 11.88 -10.37 -7.17
CA ALA A 46 11.60 -9.83 -8.49
C ALA A 46 10.26 -9.07 -8.54
N GLU A 47 9.21 -9.57 -7.89
CA GLU A 47 7.91 -8.90 -7.82
C GLU A 47 8.00 -7.61 -7.00
N HIS A 48 8.73 -7.61 -5.89
CA HIS A 48 9.01 -6.41 -5.11
C HIS A 48 9.68 -5.33 -5.97
N GLN A 49 10.73 -5.69 -6.72
CA GLN A 49 11.42 -4.76 -7.61
C GLN A 49 10.51 -4.26 -8.74
N GLN A 50 9.66 -5.13 -9.31
CA GLN A 50 8.67 -4.73 -10.31
C GLN A 50 7.69 -3.70 -9.75
N TYR A 51 7.13 -3.92 -8.57
CA TYR A 51 6.18 -2.97 -7.95
C TYR A 51 6.83 -1.63 -7.59
N LEU A 52 8.10 -1.62 -7.19
CA LEU A 52 8.83 -0.38 -6.95
C LEU A 52 9.09 0.42 -8.23
N ALA A 53 9.28 -0.27 -9.36
CA ALA A 53 9.64 0.31 -10.65
C ALA A 53 8.44 0.67 -11.53
N LEU A 54 7.20 0.41 -11.10
CA LEU A 54 6.00 0.78 -11.86
C LEU A 54 5.92 2.30 -12.07
N ASP A 55 5.88 2.71 -13.34
CA ASP A 55 5.85 4.12 -13.78
C ASP A 55 4.91 4.40 -14.96
N GLY A 56 4.05 3.44 -15.33
CA GLY A 56 3.17 3.52 -16.51
C GLY A 56 1.99 4.48 -16.36
N ASP A 57 0.76 4.01 -16.50
CA ASP A 57 -0.44 4.86 -16.39
C ASP A 57 -0.67 5.41 -14.96
N ASP A 58 -1.68 6.26 -14.78
CA ASP A 58 -2.02 6.85 -13.48
C ASP A 58 -2.25 5.76 -12.42
N ASP A 59 -2.99 4.70 -12.75
CA ASP A 59 -3.28 3.60 -11.83
C ASP A 59 -1.99 2.87 -11.41
N GLN A 60 -1.08 2.60 -12.35
CA GLN A 60 0.22 2.00 -12.04
C GLN A 60 1.07 2.90 -11.15
N ARG A 61 1.07 4.21 -11.39
CA ARG A 61 1.80 5.16 -10.53
C ARG A 61 1.19 5.25 -9.13
N GLU A 62 -0.13 5.29 -9.03
CA GLU A 62 -0.84 5.29 -7.75
C GLU A 62 -0.62 4.00 -6.98
N PHE A 63 -0.70 2.85 -7.66
CA PHE A 63 -0.33 1.56 -7.10
C PHE A 63 1.10 1.57 -6.55
N ALA A 64 2.08 2.07 -7.34
CA ALA A 64 3.46 2.13 -6.90
C ALA A 64 3.64 3.07 -5.68
N ARG A 65 2.92 4.19 -5.64
CA ARG A 65 2.89 5.10 -4.48
C ARG A 65 2.34 4.42 -3.25
N GLY A 66 1.21 3.73 -3.38
CA GLY A 66 0.61 2.93 -2.33
C GLY A 66 1.56 1.87 -1.81
N TYR A 67 2.16 1.10 -2.72
CA TYR A 67 3.13 0.06 -2.39
C TYR A 67 4.29 0.57 -1.57
N ARG A 68 4.89 1.70 -1.97
CA ARG A 68 5.97 2.35 -1.21
C ARG A 68 5.51 2.79 0.18
N ALA A 69 4.31 3.36 0.32
CA ALA A 69 3.77 3.75 1.62
C ALA A 69 3.56 2.55 2.55
N GLY A 70 2.98 1.46 2.03
CA GLY A 70 2.77 0.22 2.80
C GLY A 70 4.09 -0.43 3.18
N PHE A 71 5.06 -0.47 2.27
CA PHE A 71 6.38 -1.03 2.51
C PHE A 71 7.19 -0.21 3.52
N ALA A 72 7.02 1.11 3.55
CA ALA A 72 7.58 1.99 4.57
C ALA A 72 6.90 1.82 5.95
N GLY A 73 5.77 1.11 6.01
CA GLY A 73 5.00 0.91 7.24
C GLY A 73 4.27 2.17 7.69
N GLU A 74 3.86 3.04 6.75
CA GLU A 74 3.03 4.19 7.07
C GLU A 74 1.71 3.75 7.73
N SER A 75 1.14 4.59 8.60
CA SER A 75 -0.12 4.27 9.27
C SER A 75 -1.31 4.52 8.36
N ALA A 76 -2.42 3.85 8.66
CA ALA A 76 -3.71 4.08 8.00
C ALA A 76 -4.15 5.55 8.05
N GLU A 77 -3.92 6.24 9.16
CA GLU A 77 -4.27 7.65 9.34
C GLU A 77 -3.43 8.55 8.43
N ALA A 78 -2.13 8.24 8.29
CA ALA A 78 -1.23 8.99 7.43
C ALA A 78 -1.65 8.85 5.95
N ILE A 79 -1.99 7.65 5.49
CA ILE A 79 -2.44 7.45 4.11
C ILE A 79 -3.83 8.07 3.87
N ALA A 80 -4.75 7.98 4.83
CA ALA A 80 -6.07 8.59 4.71
C ALA A 80 -5.96 10.12 4.58
N GLN A 81 -5.09 10.77 5.37
CA GLN A 81 -4.82 12.20 5.22
C GLN A 81 -4.26 12.55 3.84
N LYS A 82 -3.32 11.75 3.31
CA LYS A 82 -2.76 11.96 1.96
C LYS A 82 -3.82 11.87 0.86
N LEU A 83 -4.73 10.90 0.97
CA LEU A 83 -5.80 10.71 -0.01
C LEU A 83 -6.88 11.81 0.08
N MET A 84 -7.19 12.28 1.29
CA MET A 84 -8.20 13.34 1.48
C MET A 84 -7.69 14.76 1.20
N MET A 85 -6.38 14.99 1.26
CA MET A 85 -5.76 16.31 0.98
C MET A 85 -5.26 16.46 -0.46
N GLY A 86 -5.31 15.38 -1.26
CA GLY A 86 -4.83 15.36 -2.63
C GLY A 86 -5.94 15.03 -3.61
N SER A 87 -6.72 16.04 -3.98
CA SER A 87 -7.54 16.10 -5.21
C SER A 87 -7.50 17.51 -5.77
#